data_AF-A0A8T1RYW0-F1
#
_entry.id   AF-A0A8T1RYW0-F1
#
_cell.length_a   1.000
_cell.length_b   1.000
_cell.length_c   1.000
_cell.angle_alpha   90.00
_cell.angle_beta   90.00
_cell.angle_gamma   90.00
#
_symmetry.space_group_name_H-M   'P 1'
#
loop_
_entity.id
_entity.type
_entity.pdbx_description
1 polymer ?
#
loop_
_entity_poly.entity_id
_entity_poly.type
_entity_poly.pdbx_seq_one_letter_code
_entity_poly.pdbx_strand_id
1 'polypeptide(L)'
;PRRERWTPAASGSGLCSQFTPDTMFFVPDMGRLQSFLSRERHTPDVLIIRSSNALIGGTLRGGWAQPDWSMHVPAGITGLRGDSVVLPCTFTHPQNNYMGNIQVIWKPDIFQCLVSNCSTKTDSFDNCTTGQGPSGRYRLAGDPRRHNLSLHIAGLSFEDSREYCCRVVLPGVPGVAYEQKPGITLTVEARPSILNVSLVPEPLHVRVACTAEGKPVPKITWLGPAGSEVVVSQNSTGPQYQTTQQVAVSRN
;
A
#
# COMPACT_ATOMS: atom_id res chain seq x y z
N PRO A 1 -26.06 -28.85 -1.86
CA PRO A 1 -24.63 -28.47 -1.97
C PRO A 1 -24.39 -27.47 -3.12
N ARG A 2 -24.46 -26.17 -2.82
CA ARG A 2 -23.85 -25.11 -3.62
C ARG A 2 -23.16 -24.16 -2.65
N ARG A 3 -21.87 -23.92 -2.88
CA ARG A 3 -21.08 -22.90 -2.19
C ARG A 3 -21.52 -21.55 -2.71
N GLU A 4 -22.01 -20.69 -1.83
CA GLU A 4 -22.12 -19.26 -2.13
C GLU A 4 -20.97 -18.53 -1.46
N ARG A 5 -20.25 -17.80 -2.31
CA ARG A 5 -19.06 -17.00 -2.02
C ARG A 5 -19.56 -15.61 -1.67
N TRP A 6 -19.38 -15.21 -0.42
CA TRP A 6 -19.70 -13.86 0.05
C TRP A 6 -18.52 -12.93 -0.25
N THR A 7 -18.77 -11.88 -1.03
CA THR A 7 -17.84 -10.77 -1.25
C THR A 7 -18.26 -9.59 -0.36
N PRO A 8 -17.35 -8.99 0.41
CA PRO A 8 -17.68 -7.79 1.18
C PRO A 8 -17.84 -6.60 0.23
N ALA A 9 -18.89 -5.80 0.47
CA ALA A 9 -19.12 -4.54 -0.21
C ALA A 9 -17.95 -3.58 0.05
N ALA A 10 -17.45 -2.95 -1.01
CA ALA A 10 -16.45 -1.89 -0.95
C ALA A 10 -17.11 -0.57 -0.50
N SER A 11 -17.43 -0.47 0.79
CA SER A 11 -17.68 0.82 1.45
C SER A 11 -17.12 0.74 2.87
N GLY A 12 -16.24 1.66 3.22
CA GLY A 12 -15.37 1.64 4.41
C GLY A 12 -16.06 1.69 5.79
N SER A 13 -16.89 0.70 6.11
CA SER A 13 -17.55 0.53 7.41
C SER A 13 -17.57 -0.97 7.78
N GLY A 14 -16.98 -1.32 8.93
CA GLY A 14 -17.09 -2.68 9.47
C GLY A 14 -18.51 -2.91 10.01
N LEU A 15 -19.29 -3.75 9.34
CA LEU A 15 -20.69 -4.03 9.67
C LEU A 15 -20.80 -5.26 10.56
N CYS A 16 -21.23 -5.09 11.82
CA CYS A 16 -21.59 -6.19 12.73
C CYS A 16 -23.11 -6.47 12.56
N SER A 17 -23.49 -7.52 11.81
CA SER A 17 -24.89 -7.94 11.61
C SER A 17 -25.20 -9.28 12.27
N GLN A 18 -26.31 -9.37 13.01
CA GLN A 18 -26.84 -10.62 13.57
C GLN A 18 -28.02 -11.10 12.69
N PHE A 19 -28.04 -12.37 12.29
CA PHE A 19 -29.14 -12.96 11.53
C PHE A 19 -29.68 -14.26 12.16
N THR A 20 -31.02 -14.37 12.10
CA THR A 20 -31.94 -15.55 12.16
C THR A 20 -32.62 -15.91 13.50
N PRO A 21 -33.84 -16.52 13.48
CA PRO A 21 -34.56 -17.08 12.31
C PRO A 21 -36.02 -16.61 12.10
N ASP A 22 -36.56 -17.08 10.96
CA ASP A 22 -37.95 -17.11 10.47
C ASP A 22 -38.55 -15.83 9.86
N THR A 23 -38.63 -15.79 8.52
CA THR A 23 -39.89 -15.79 7.74
C THR A 23 -39.56 -15.77 6.23
N MET A 24 -40.17 -16.69 5.47
CA MET A 24 -40.19 -16.73 4.01
C MET A 24 -40.80 -15.45 3.42
N PHE A 25 -40.13 -14.78 2.47
CA PHE A 25 -40.82 -13.99 1.45
C PHE A 25 -40.12 -14.08 0.09
N PHE A 26 -40.92 -14.47 -0.90
CA PHE A 26 -40.67 -14.36 -2.33
C PHE A 26 -40.57 -12.89 -2.75
N VAL A 27 -39.72 -12.60 -3.74
CA VAL A 27 -39.82 -11.38 -4.56
C VAL A 27 -39.93 -11.81 -6.03
N PRO A 28 -40.87 -11.25 -6.80
CA PRO A 28 -41.21 -11.74 -8.14
C PRO A 28 -40.22 -11.27 -9.22
N ASP A 29 -40.27 -12.00 -10.33
CA ASP A 29 -39.65 -11.70 -11.61
C ASP A 29 -40.21 -10.40 -12.23
N MET A 30 -39.32 -9.53 -12.72
CA MET A 30 -39.64 -8.56 -13.77
C MET A 30 -38.45 -8.40 -14.69
N GLY A 31 -38.68 -8.72 -15.96
CA GLY A 31 -37.68 -8.76 -16.99
C GLY A 31 -37.33 -7.41 -17.60
N ARG A 32 -36.13 -7.42 -18.20
CA ARG A 32 -35.83 -6.99 -19.58
C ARG A 32 -36.27 -5.57 -20.00
N LEU A 33 -35.29 -4.67 -20.11
CA LEU A 33 -35.25 -3.66 -21.17
C LEU A 33 -33.84 -3.55 -21.74
N GLN A 34 -33.76 -3.57 -23.08
CA GLN A 34 -32.56 -3.60 -23.89
C GLN A 34 -31.96 -2.19 -24.09
N SER A 35 -30.63 -2.20 -24.30
CA SER A 35 -29.82 -1.36 -25.19
C SER A 35 -30.18 0.11 -25.41
N PHE A 36 -29.21 1.01 -25.17
CA PHE A 36 -28.86 2.05 -26.14
C PHE A 36 -27.34 2.30 -26.11
N LEU A 37 -26.71 2.11 -27.28
CA LEU A 37 -25.39 2.64 -27.60
C LEU A 37 -25.51 4.16 -27.73
N SER A 38 -24.59 4.91 -27.12
CA SER A 38 -24.18 6.19 -27.69
C SER A 38 -22.72 6.47 -27.41
N ARG A 39 -22.07 6.86 -28.50
CA ARG A 39 -20.67 7.21 -28.67
C ARG A 39 -20.61 8.73 -28.65
N GLU A 40 -19.91 9.33 -27.69
CA GLU A 40 -19.53 10.73 -27.81
C GLU A 40 -18.08 10.95 -27.38
N ARG A 41 -17.32 11.44 -28.36
CA ARG A 41 -16.01 12.06 -28.22
C ARG A 41 -16.22 13.46 -27.67
N HIS A 42 -15.61 13.82 -26.56
CA HIS A 42 -15.29 15.22 -26.25
C HIS A 42 -13.91 15.32 -25.60
N THR A 43 -13.04 16.06 -26.28
CA THR A 43 -11.72 16.55 -25.86
C THR A 43 -11.90 17.75 -24.93
N PRO A 44 -11.13 17.89 -23.84
CA PRO A 44 -10.98 19.18 -23.18
C PRO A 44 -9.80 19.97 -23.76
N ASP A 45 -10.04 21.26 -23.96
CA ASP A 45 -9.16 22.28 -24.51
C ASP A 45 -7.82 22.41 -23.76
N VAL A 46 -6.71 22.37 -24.51
CA VAL A 46 -5.37 22.66 -24.00
C VAL A 46 -5.04 24.12 -24.27
N LEU A 47 -4.83 24.89 -23.19
CA LEU A 47 -4.31 26.26 -23.24
C LEU A 47 -2.81 26.23 -23.61
N ILE A 48 -2.48 26.56 -24.87
CA ILE A 48 -1.08 26.69 -25.32
C ILE A 48 -0.58 28.10 -25.00
N ILE A 49 0.24 28.25 -23.96
CA ILE A 49 1.01 29.48 -23.71
C ILE A 49 2.19 29.48 -24.67
N ARG A 50 2.16 30.36 -25.68
CA ARG A 50 3.31 30.64 -26.56
C ARG A 50 4.20 31.69 -25.90
N SER A 51 5.33 31.30 -25.33
CA SER A 51 6.39 32.23 -24.94
C SER A 51 7.23 32.60 -26.16
N SER A 52 7.22 33.87 -26.54
CA SER A 52 8.07 34.44 -27.59
C SER A 52 9.53 34.40 -27.14
N ASN A 53 10.36 33.56 -27.77
CA ASN A 53 11.82 33.65 -27.61
C ASN A 53 12.37 34.72 -28.56
N ALA A 54 12.92 35.78 -27.97
CA ALA A 54 13.80 36.70 -28.68
C ALA A 54 15.10 35.98 -29.06
N LEU A 55 15.48 36.07 -30.34
CA LEU A 55 16.76 35.59 -30.86
C LEU A 55 17.88 36.50 -30.33
N ILE A 56 18.69 35.99 -29.40
CA ILE A 56 20.02 36.53 -29.15
C ILE A 56 21.01 35.44 -29.55
N GLY A 57 21.80 35.75 -30.57
CA GLY A 57 22.86 34.91 -31.08
C GLY A 57 23.88 34.64 -29.98
N GLY A 58 24.00 33.36 -29.62
CA GLY A 58 25.07 32.82 -28.80
C GLY A 58 25.30 31.40 -29.25
N THR A 59 26.54 31.09 -29.63
CA THR A 59 26.98 29.75 -30.02
C THR A 59 26.64 28.74 -28.93
N LEU A 60 25.58 27.95 -29.13
CA LEU A 60 25.32 26.78 -28.30
C LEU A 60 26.38 25.74 -28.67
N ARG A 61 27.49 25.72 -27.92
CA ARG A 61 28.22 24.48 -27.67
C ARG A 61 27.25 23.58 -26.92
N GLY A 62 26.43 22.84 -27.66
CA GLY A 62 25.63 21.73 -27.15
C GLY A 62 26.57 20.61 -26.70
N GLY A 63 27.22 20.81 -25.57
CA GLY A 63 27.82 19.72 -24.82
C GLY A 63 26.69 18.81 -24.39
N TRP A 64 26.78 17.53 -24.75
CA TRP A 64 25.88 16.51 -24.26
C TRP A 64 26.09 16.46 -22.75
N ALA A 65 25.14 17.01 -21.99
CA ALA A 65 25.16 16.98 -20.53
C ALA A 65 25.29 15.51 -20.12
N GLN A 66 26.43 15.16 -19.50
CA GLN A 66 26.63 13.82 -18.99
C GLN A 66 25.67 13.62 -17.81
N PRO A 67 25.12 12.41 -17.61
CA PRO A 67 24.21 12.17 -16.50
C PRO A 67 24.96 12.36 -15.18
N ASP A 68 24.63 13.41 -14.43
CA ASP A 68 25.12 13.53 -13.06
C ASP A 68 24.45 12.49 -12.15
N TRP A 69 24.96 12.37 -10.92
CA TRP A 69 24.32 11.54 -9.92
C TRP A 69 22.93 12.06 -9.56
N SER A 70 21.92 11.20 -9.66
CA SER A 70 20.56 11.49 -9.20
C SER A 70 19.90 10.24 -8.64
N MET A 71 18.87 10.44 -7.82
CA MET A 71 17.96 9.39 -7.39
C MET A 71 16.52 9.87 -7.48
N HIS A 72 15.65 8.98 -7.96
CA HIS A 72 14.22 9.24 -8.04
C HIS A 72 13.48 8.26 -7.13
N VAL A 73 12.87 8.84 -6.10
CA VAL A 73 12.04 8.16 -5.10
C VAL A 73 10.77 8.99 -4.85
N PRO A 74 9.62 8.36 -4.60
CA PRO A 74 8.40 9.05 -4.19
C PRO A 74 8.51 9.49 -2.73
N ALA A 75 7.79 10.55 -2.35
CA ALA A 75 7.78 11.03 -0.97
C ALA A 75 7.09 10.06 0.02
N GLY A 76 6.11 9.29 -0.46
CA GLY A 76 5.39 8.34 0.37
C GLY A 76 4.63 7.28 -0.42
N ILE A 77 4.40 6.14 0.23
CA ILE A 77 3.68 4.99 -0.30
C ILE A 77 2.76 4.44 0.79
N THR A 78 1.59 3.99 0.39
CA THR A 78 0.66 3.28 1.27
C THR A 78 0.62 1.81 0.91
N GLY A 79 0.71 0.94 1.91
CA GLY A 79 0.55 -0.51 1.78
C GLY A 79 -0.49 -1.05 2.74
N LEU A 80 -1.06 -2.22 2.45
CA LEU A 80 -2.01 -2.88 3.33
C LEU A 80 -1.31 -3.92 4.20
N ARG A 81 -1.69 -4.00 5.48
CA ARG A 81 -1.19 -5.01 6.42
C ARG A 81 -1.43 -6.42 5.87
N GLY A 82 -0.39 -7.25 5.91
CA GLY A 82 -0.39 -8.61 5.37
C GLY A 82 -0.05 -8.69 3.87
N ASP A 83 -0.24 -7.61 3.12
CA ASP A 83 0.11 -7.56 1.69
C ASP A 83 1.61 -7.32 1.48
N SER A 84 2.03 -7.32 0.22
CA SER A 84 3.39 -6.97 -0.18
C SER A 84 3.42 -5.60 -0.87
N VAL A 85 4.52 -4.89 -0.75
CA VAL A 85 4.74 -3.59 -1.40
C VAL A 85 6.11 -3.53 -2.05
N VAL A 86 6.24 -2.72 -3.09
CA VAL A 86 7.53 -2.40 -3.71
C VAL A 86 7.83 -0.92 -3.46
N LEU A 87 8.96 -0.65 -2.80
CA LEU A 87 9.52 0.69 -2.64
C LEU A 87 10.39 0.99 -3.87
N PRO A 88 9.96 1.90 -4.77
CA PRO A 88 10.67 2.20 -5.99
C PRO A 88 11.87 3.11 -5.71
N CYS A 89 13.03 2.75 -6.25
CA CYS A 89 14.23 3.58 -6.22
C CYS A 89 14.96 3.40 -7.55
N THR A 90 15.16 4.49 -8.27
CA THR A 90 15.98 4.51 -9.49
C THR A 90 17.06 5.57 -9.36
N PHE A 91 18.21 5.36 -10.01
CA PHE A 91 19.35 6.26 -9.87
C PHE A 91 20.07 6.50 -11.20
N THR A 92 20.75 7.63 -11.35
CA THR A 92 21.67 7.88 -12.48
C THR A 92 23.08 8.10 -11.95
N HIS A 93 24.08 7.85 -12.79
CA HIS A 93 25.48 8.13 -12.47
C HIS A 93 26.29 8.44 -13.74
N PRO A 94 27.38 9.21 -13.64
CA PRO A 94 28.13 9.73 -14.80
C PRO A 94 28.94 8.68 -15.55
N GLN A 95 29.17 7.51 -14.95
CA GLN A 95 29.92 6.45 -15.60
C GLN A 95 28.99 5.58 -16.46
N ASN A 96 28.89 5.90 -17.75
CA ASN A 96 28.19 5.03 -18.69
C ASN A 96 28.84 3.63 -18.69
N ASN A 97 28.02 2.57 -18.56
CA ASN A 97 28.45 1.17 -18.61
C ASN A 97 29.42 0.73 -17.47
N TYR A 98 29.10 1.07 -16.22
CA TYR A 98 29.86 0.57 -15.06
C TYR A 98 29.75 -0.95 -14.94
N MET A 99 30.91 -1.63 -15.08
CA MET A 99 31.04 -3.09 -15.02
C MET A 99 31.46 -3.62 -13.64
N GLY A 100 31.76 -2.74 -12.68
CA GLY A 100 32.18 -3.14 -11.34
C GLY A 100 31.02 -3.67 -10.48
N ASN A 101 31.31 -4.00 -9.23
CA ASN A 101 30.28 -4.43 -8.28
C ASN A 101 29.39 -3.25 -7.87
N ILE A 102 28.09 -3.49 -7.72
CA ILE A 102 27.11 -2.51 -7.25
C ILE A 102 26.61 -2.97 -5.89
N GLN A 103 26.81 -2.15 -4.86
CA GLN A 103 26.27 -2.44 -3.53
C GLN A 103 25.02 -1.60 -3.29
N VAL A 104 23.93 -2.28 -3.00
CA VAL A 104 22.60 -1.73 -2.73
C VAL A 104 22.35 -1.78 -1.23
N ILE A 105 21.91 -0.69 -0.64
CA ILE A 105 21.64 -0.57 0.80
C ILE A 105 20.30 0.13 0.98
N TRP A 106 19.40 -0.48 1.75
CA TRP A 106 18.16 0.14 2.19
C TRP A 106 18.21 0.42 3.68
N LYS A 107 18.12 1.70 4.02
CA LYS A 107 18.15 2.19 5.39
C LYS A 107 16.78 2.13 6.05
N PRO A 108 16.69 1.85 7.37
CA PRO A 108 17.79 1.75 8.36
C PRO A 108 18.45 0.35 8.44
N ASP A 109 19.38 0.08 7.52
CA ASP A 109 20.14 -1.15 7.28
C ASP A 109 19.34 -2.46 7.31
N ILE A 110 18.12 -2.41 6.78
CA ILE A 110 17.21 -3.57 6.72
C ILE A 110 17.53 -4.51 5.56
N PHE A 111 18.18 -4.01 4.51
CA PHE A 111 18.53 -4.80 3.34
C PHE A 111 19.86 -4.34 2.73
N GLN A 112 20.72 -5.29 2.39
CA GLN A 112 21.98 -5.04 1.70
C GLN A 112 22.24 -6.14 0.69
N CYS A 113 22.66 -5.74 -0.51
CA CYS A 113 22.98 -6.69 -1.56
C CYS A 113 24.14 -6.22 -2.42
N LEU A 114 25.03 -7.17 -2.76
CA LEU A 114 26.16 -6.95 -3.65
C LEU A 114 25.90 -7.64 -4.99
N VAL A 115 25.73 -6.84 -6.04
CA VAL A 115 25.49 -7.33 -7.41
C VAL A 115 26.78 -7.25 -8.21
N SER A 116 27.29 -8.40 -8.65
CA SER A 116 28.45 -8.54 -9.53
C SER A 116 28.03 -8.60 -11.01
N ASN A 117 28.98 -8.58 -11.94
CA ASN A 117 28.69 -8.59 -13.38
C ASN A 117 28.39 -10.01 -13.89
N CYS A 118 28.90 -11.03 -13.20
CA CYS A 118 28.77 -12.43 -13.62
C CYS A 118 27.44 -13.10 -13.22
N SER A 119 26.46 -12.36 -12.68
CA SER A 119 25.15 -12.92 -12.32
C SER A 119 24.27 -13.09 -13.57
N THR A 120 24.67 -13.97 -14.48
CA THR A 120 23.87 -14.39 -15.64
C THR A 120 22.74 -15.34 -15.27
N LYS A 121 22.62 -15.71 -13.98
CA LYS A 121 21.47 -16.45 -13.46
C LYS A 121 20.41 -15.48 -13.01
N THR A 122 19.28 -15.53 -13.71
CA THR A 122 18.08 -14.67 -13.62
C THR A 122 17.52 -14.42 -12.21
N ASP A 123 17.94 -15.13 -11.15
CA ASP A 123 17.37 -14.95 -9.80
C ASP A 123 18.40 -15.14 -8.66
N SER A 124 19.69 -15.21 -8.98
CA SER A 124 20.73 -15.63 -8.02
C SER A 124 21.51 -14.41 -7.53
N PHE A 125 20.87 -13.64 -6.67
CA PHE A 125 21.52 -12.57 -5.90
C PHE A 125 22.19 -13.15 -4.64
N ASP A 126 23.09 -14.11 -4.83
CA ASP A 126 23.67 -14.99 -3.79
C ASP A 126 24.40 -14.24 -2.65
N ASN A 127 24.67 -12.94 -2.82
CA ASN A 127 25.34 -12.08 -1.83
C ASN A 127 24.40 -11.03 -1.19
N CYS A 128 23.08 -11.19 -1.27
CA CYS A 128 22.16 -10.38 -0.48
C CYS A 128 22.15 -10.87 0.98
N THR A 129 23.01 -10.28 1.82
CA THR A 129 23.27 -10.73 3.19
C THR A 129 22.35 -10.11 4.24
N THR A 130 21.88 -8.88 4.05
CA THR A 130 21.02 -8.19 5.02
C THR A 130 19.61 -8.13 4.45
N GLY A 131 18.59 -8.45 5.25
CA GLY A 131 17.19 -8.58 4.80
C GLY A 131 16.73 -10.02 4.55
N GLN A 132 17.68 -10.97 4.46
CA GLN A 132 17.46 -12.37 4.81
C GLN A 132 17.40 -12.56 6.33
N GLY A 133 16.68 -11.71 7.06
CA GLY A 133 16.28 -12.08 8.43
C GLY A 133 15.57 -13.44 8.40
N PRO A 134 15.28 -14.07 9.56
CA PRO A 134 14.63 -15.38 9.62
C PRO A 134 13.35 -15.53 8.76
N SER A 135 12.76 -14.42 8.33
CA SER A 135 11.51 -14.32 7.56
C SER A 135 11.65 -14.16 6.04
N GLY A 136 12.83 -13.82 5.49
CA GLY A 136 13.03 -13.70 4.02
C GLY A 136 12.08 -12.74 3.28
N ARG A 137 11.51 -11.75 3.99
CA ARG A 137 10.47 -10.83 3.48
C ARG A 137 11.01 -9.73 2.57
N TYR A 138 12.27 -9.33 2.74
CA TYR A 138 12.90 -8.25 1.96
C TYR A 138 13.64 -8.84 0.76
N ARG A 139 13.34 -8.34 -0.44
CA ARG A 139 13.93 -8.83 -1.69
C ARG A 139 14.20 -7.70 -2.65
N LEU A 140 15.23 -7.84 -3.47
CA LEU A 140 15.45 -6.92 -4.57
C LEU A 140 14.37 -7.13 -5.63
N ALA A 141 13.64 -6.08 -5.98
CA ALA A 141 12.58 -6.09 -7.00
C ALA A 141 13.05 -5.56 -8.35
N GLY A 142 14.09 -4.72 -8.34
CA GLY A 142 14.71 -4.13 -9.53
C GLY A 142 16.01 -4.81 -9.93
N ASP A 143 16.53 -4.40 -11.09
CA ASP A 143 17.89 -4.76 -11.53
C ASP A 143 18.83 -3.55 -11.38
N PRO A 144 19.82 -3.60 -10.46
CA PRO A 144 20.78 -2.52 -10.27
C PRO A 144 21.63 -2.21 -11.50
N ARG A 145 21.81 -3.18 -12.42
CA ARG A 145 22.48 -2.96 -13.71
C ARG A 145 21.64 -2.10 -14.65
N ARG A 146 20.33 -2.14 -14.48
CA ARG A 146 19.36 -1.28 -15.18
C ARG A 146 18.94 -0.09 -14.32
N HIS A 147 19.81 0.32 -13.39
CA HIS A 147 19.62 1.51 -12.57
C HIS A 147 18.40 1.46 -11.64
N ASN A 148 17.92 0.25 -11.30
CA ASN A 148 16.73 0.04 -10.49
C ASN A 148 17.07 -0.72 -9.20
N LEU A 149 16.91 -0.05 -8.07
CA LEU A 149 17.23 -0.54 -6.72
C LEU A 149 15.98 -0.86 -5.90
N SER A 150 14.83 -1.01 -6.56
CA SER A 150 13.54 -1.17 -5.89
C SER A 150 13.54 -2.35 -4.91
N LEU A 151 12.91 -2.16 -3.76
CA LEU A 151 12.83 -3.15 -2.69
C LEU A 151 11.41 -3.69 -2.56
N HIS A 152 11.27 -5.00 -2.65
CA HIS A 152 10.05 -5.72 -2.30
C HIS A 152 10.05 -6.05 -0.81
N ILE A 153 8.96 -5.72 -0.13
CA ILE A 153 8.69 -6.07 1.26
C ILE A 153 7.43 -6.93 1.30
N ALA A 154 7.57 -8.18 1.73
CA ALA A 154 6.45 -9.11 1.88
C ALA A 154 5.81 -9.01 3.27
N GLY A 155 4.50 -9.22 3.37
CA GLY A 155 3.80 -9.40 4.65
C GLY A 155 3.93 -8.21 5.58
N LEU A 156 3.43 -7.04 5.14
CA LEU A 156 3.55 -5.78 5.87
C LEU A 156 2.92 -5.86 7.27
N SER A 157 3.64 -5.32 8.27
CA SER A 157 3.13 -5.09 9.62
C SER A 157 2.99 -3.59 9.92
N PHE A 158 2.31 -3.23 11.00
CA PHE A 158 2.23 -1.82 11.40
C PHE A 158 3.60 -1.22 11.76
N GLU A 159 4.55 -2.05 12.20
CA GLU A 159 5.93 -1.66 12.52
C GLU A 159 6.74 -1.29 11.27
N ASP A 160 6.33 -1.79 10.10
CA ASP A 160 6.96 -1.43 8.83
C ASP A 160 6.63 0.02 8.42
N SER A 161 5.72 0.73 9.13
CA SER A 161 5.38 2.14 8.87
C SER A 161 6.48 3.09 9.35
N ARG A 162 7.37 3.49 8.44
CA ARG A 162 8.50 4.39 8.71
C ARG A 162 9.09 4.94 7.42
N GLU A 163 10.09 5.81 7.56
CA GLU A 163 10.89 6.28 6.43
C GLU A 163 11.96 5.26 6.03
N TYR A 164 12.13 5.05 4.72
CA TYR A 164 13.14 4.18 4.12
C TYR A 164 14.01 4.97 3.15
N CYS A 165 15.33 4.90 3.31
CA CYS A 165 16.26 5.58 2.39
C CYS A 165 17.03 4.57 1.55
N CYS A 166 17.05 4.81 0.25
CA CYS A 166 17.82 4.02 -0.71
C CYS A 166 19.23 4.60 -0.85
N ARG A 167 20.24 3.74 -0.78
CA ARG A 167 21.66 4.11 -0.95
C ARG A 167 22.33 3.13 -1.90
N VAL A 168 23.14 3.66 -2.80
CA VAL A 168 23.96 2.87 -3.74
C VAL A 168 25.42 3.21 -3.55
N VAL A 169 26.27 2.19 -3.64
CA VAL A 169 27.73 2.31 -3.53
C VAL A 169 28.36 1.67 -4.76
N LEU A 170 29.20 2.44 -5.47
CA LEU A 170 29.99 1.97 -6.60
C LEU A 170 31.47 2.05 -6.22
N PRO A 171 32.10 0.97 -5.73
CA PRO A 171 33.46 1.00 -5.18
C PRO A 171 34.54 1.52 -6.13
N GLY A 172 34.31 1.45 -7.45
CA GLY A 172 35.24 1.95 -8.48
C GLY A 172 35.08 3.43 -8.84
N VAL A 173 34.18 4.19 -8.21
CA VAL A 173 33.85 5.58 -8.57
C VAL A 173 34.10 6.53 -7.38
N PRO A 174 34.81 7.66 -7.56
CA PRO A 174 34.97 8.66 -6.51
C PRO A 174 33.61 9.30 -6.15
N GLY A 175 33.36 9.55 -4.86
CA GLY A 175 32.01 9.87 -4.36
C GLY A 175 31.21 8.61 -3.99
N VAL A 176 31.89 7.71 -3.28
CA VAL A 176 31.67 6.24 -3.19
C VAL A 176 30.23 5.80 -2.88
N ALA A 177 29.39 6.67 -2.31
CA ALA A 177 27.99 6.36 -2.08
C ALA A 177 27.07 7.54 -2.40
N TYR A 178 25.96 7.26 -3.08
CA TYR A 178 24.89 8.21 -3.31
C TYR A 178 23.63 7.74 -2.58
N GLU A 179 23.00 8.67 -1.86
CA GLU A 179 21.82 8.45 -1.04
C GLU A 179 20.89 9.63 -1.19
N GLN A 180 19.61 9.35 -1.48
CA GLN A 180 18.59 10.40 -1.52
C GLN A 180 18.06 10.67 -0.12
N LYS A 181 17.98 11.96 0.22
CA LYS A 181 17.23 12.47 1.37
C LYS A 181 16.30 13.59 0.92
N PRO A 182 15.03 13.62 1.34
CA PRO A 182 14.35 12.64 2.20
C PRO A 182 14.13 11.28 1.51
N GLY A 183 13.86 10.25 2.31
CA GLY A 183 13.51 8.90 1.84
C GLY A 183 12.03 8.76 1.53
N ILE A 184 11.58 7.51 1.40
CA ILE A 184 10.19 7.14 1.15
C ILE A 184 9.50 6.88 2.49
N THR A 185 8.41 7.62 2.78
CA THR A 185 7.56 7.32 3.95
C THR A 185 6.57 6.21 3.62
N LEU A 186 6.77 5.01 4.18
CA LEU A 186 5.80 3.92 4.07
C LEU A 186 4.74 4.06 5.16
N THR A 187 3.48 4.09 4.76
CA THR A 187 2.34 4.02 5.65
C THR A 187 1.64 2.68 5.47
N VAL A 188 1.62 1.85 6.50
CA VAL A 188 0.83 0.61 6.48
C VAL A 188 -0.55 0.90 7.04
N GLU A 189 -1.58 0.61 6.25
CA GLU A 189 -3.00 0.68 6.59
C GLU A 189 -3.56 -0.72 6.82
N ALA A 190 -4.74 -0.81 7.45
CA ALA A 190 -5.43 -2.07 7.62
C ALA A 190 -6.92 -1.88 7.36
N ARG A 191 -7.48 -2.78 6.54
CA ARG A 191 -8.91 -2.81 6.29
C ARG A 191 -9.65 -3.07 7.61
N PRO A 192 -10.79 -2.42 7.84
CA PRO A 192 -11.64 -2.74 8.99
C PRO A 192 -11.98 -4.23 9.02
N SER A 193 -11.68 -4.89 10.14
CA SER A 193 -12.02 -6.28 10.38
C SER A 193 -12.59 -6.44 11.77
N ILE A 194 -13.67 -7.21 11.89
CA ILE A 194 -14.24 -7.58 13.18
C ILE A 194 -13.35 -8.66 13.78
N LEU A 195 -12.80 -8.41 14.97
CA LEU A 195 -11.95 -9.35 15.68
C LEU A 195 -12.78 -10.28 16.56
N ASN A 196 -13.76 -9.72 17.27
CA ASN A 196 -14.57 -10.47 18.22
C ASN A 196 -15.97 -9.86 18.35
N VAL A 197 -16.95 -10.74 18.55
CA VAL A 197 -18.30 -10.38 18.95
C VAL A 197 -18.66 -11.24 20.17
N SER A 198 -18.87 -10.61 21.32
CA SER A 198 -19.19 -11.30 22.56
C SER A 198 -20.55 -10.89 23.11
N LEU A 199 -21.22 -11.86 23.75
CA LEU A 199 -22.48 -11.66 24.44
C LEU A 199 -22.20 -11.66 25.94
N VAL A 200 -22.50 -10.54 26.59
CA VAL A 200 -22.43 -10.38 28.04
C VAL A 200 -23.86 -10.42 28.57
N PRO A 201 -24.31 -11.57 29.12
CA PRO A 201 -25.65 -11.69 29.66
C PRO A 201 -25.78 -10.86 30.94
N GLU A 202 -26.83 -10.04 31.01
CA GLU A 202 -27.20 -9.28 32.22
C GLU A 202 -28.63 -9.61 32.64
N PRO A 203 -29.04 -9.29 33.89
CA PRO A 203 -30.32 -9.76 34.44
C PRO A 203 -31.55 -9.33 33.64
N LEU A 204 -31.52 -8.15 33.02
CA LEU A 204 -32.66 -7.53 32.32
C LEU A 204 -32.46 -7.40 30.81
N HIS A 205 -31.22 -7.47 30.34
CA HIS A 205 -30.87 -7.28 28.93
C HIS A 205 -29.60 -8.07 28.60
N VAL A 206 -29.33 -8.28 27.32
CA VAL A 206 -28.07 -8.84 26.84
C VAL A 206 -27.23 -7.69 26.30
N ARG A 207 -25.99 -7.52 26.78
CA ARG A 207 -25.05 -6.61 26.11
C ARG A 207 -24.31 -7.37 25.03
N VAL A 208 -24.22 -6.78 23.85
CA VAL A 208 -23.40 -7.29 22.74
C VAL A 208 -22.20 -6.35 22.61
N ALA A 209 -21.00 -6.90 22.64
CA ALA A 209 -19.76 -6.16 22.41
C ALA A 209 -19.16 -6.58 21.06
N CYS A 210 -18.83 -5.60 20.21
CA CYS A 210 -18.13 -5.82 18.93
C CYS A 210 -16.79 -5.10 19.02
N THR A 211 -15.71 -5.84 18.80
CA THR A 211 -14.34 -5.30 18.72
C THR A 211 -13.88 -5.38 17.27
N ALA A 212 -13.48 -4.24 16.71
CA ALA A 212 -12.98 -4.13 15.35
C ALA A 212 -11.57 -3.52 15.34
N GLU A 213 -10.74 -3.99 14.42
CA GLU A 213 -9.40 -3.48 14.16
C GLU A 213 -9.35 -2.87 12.76
N GLY A 214 -8.61 -1.77 12.62
CA GLY A 214 -8.33 -1.14 11.35
C GLY A 214 -7.42 0.06 11.52
N LYS A 215 -6.76 0.44 10.43
CA LYS A 215 -5.95 1.65 10.38
C LYS A 215 -6.30 2.39 9.08
N PRO A 216 -6.99 3.54 9.16
CA PRO A 216 -7.42 4.25 10.37
C PRO A 216 -8.42 3.46 11.24
N VAL A 217 -8.53 3.81 12.52
CA VAL A 217 -9.43 3.14 13.47
C VAL A 217 -10.86 3.17 12.92
N PRO A 218 -11.53 2.02 12.75
CA PRO A 218 -12.84 1.99 12.13
C PRO A 218 -13.91 2.55 13.06
N LYS A 219 -14.99 3.06 12.48
CA LYS A 219 -16.21 3.39 13.21
C LYS A 219 -17.16 2.19 13.16
N ILE A 220 -17.54 1.67 14.32
CA ILE A 220 -18.54 0.59 14.40
C ILE A 220 -19.94 1.19 14.26
N THR A 221 -20.78 0.52 13.45
CA THR A 221 -22.20 0.83 13.25
C THR A 221 -23.02 -0.43 13.50
N TRP A 222 -24.06 -0.32 14.31
CA TRP A 222 -24.97 -1.41 14.65
C TRP A 222 -26.27 -1.28 13.88
N LEU A 223 -26.70 -2.36 13.23
CA LEU A 223 -27.96 -2.43 12.50
C LEU A 223 -28.95 -3.33 13.26
N GLY A 224 -30.12 -2.80 13.55
CA GLY A 224 -31.23 -3.58 14.09
C GLY A 224 -31.86 -4.49 13.04
N PRO A 225 -32.81 -5.37 13.42
CA PRO A 225 -33.46 -6.32 12.51
C PRO A 225 -34.15 -5.65 11.30
N ALA A 226 -34.64 -4.42 11.47
CA ALA A 226 -35.28 -3.63 10.42
C ALA A 226 -34.28 -2.78 9.59
N GLY A 227 -32.98 -2.95 9.79
CA GLY A 227 -31.93 -2.14 9.15
C GLY A 227 -31.77 -0.73 9.71
N SER A 228 -32.49 -0.38 10.79
CA SER A 228 -32.33 0.88 11.49
C SER A 228 -31.06 0.92 12.33
N GLU A 229 -30.34 2.04 12.32
CA GLU A 229 -29.16 2.22 13.19
C GLU A 229 -29.55 2.21 14.67
N VAL A 230 -28.80 1.48 15.48
CA VAL A 230 -29.04 1.36 16.93
C VAL A 230 -28.15 2.33 17.70
N VAL A 231 -28.73 3.00 18.70
CA VAL A 231 -27.99 3.91 19.59
C VAL A 231 -27.02 3.12 20.47
N VAL A 232 -25.75 3.51 20.42
CA VAL A 232 -24.65 2.81 21.11
C VAL A 232 -24.58 3.25 22.57
N SER A 233 -24.36 2.30 23.49
CA SER A 233 -24.32 2.59 24.93
C SER A 233 -22.91 2.92 25.44
N GLN A 234 -21.86 2.33 24.86
CA GLN A 234 -20.46 2.59 25.26
C GLN A 234 -19.50 2.46 24.07
N ASN A 235 -18.54 3.39 23.97
CA ASN A 235 -17.45 3.37 23.01
C ASN A 235 -16.11 3.44 23.76
N SER A 236 -15.25 2.46 23.57
CA SER A 236 -13.90 2.48 24.09
C SER A 236 -12.89 2.41 22.96
N THR A 237 -11.92 3.31 23.01
CA THR A 237 -10.71 3.21 22.20
C THR A 237 -9.87 2.09 22.80
N GLY A 238 -9.68 1.01 22.03
CA GLY A 238 -8.82 -0.11 22.43
C GLY A 238 -7.34 0.25 22.32
N PRO A 239 -6.43 -0.73 22.37
CA PRO A 239 -5.03 -0.52 21.97
C PRO A 239 -4.95 0.07 20.55
N GLN A 240 -3.77 0.60 20.20
CA GLN A 240 -3.55 1.29 18.91
C GLN A 240 -4.17 0.47 17.76
N TYR A 241 -5.05 1.10 16.97
CA TYR A 241 -5.78 0.51 15.81
C TYR A 241 -7.04 -0.31 16.13
N GLN A 242 -7.50 -0.36 17.38
CA GLN A 242 -8.73 -1.07 17.77
C GLN A 242 -9.81 -0.15 18.36
N THR A 243 -11.07 -0.47 18.06
CA THR A 243 -12.24 0.12 18.71
C THR A 243 -13.14 -1.00 19.24
N THR A 244 -13.73 -0.78 20.40
CA THR A 244 -14.78 -1.66 20.93
C THR A 244 -16.02 -0.83 21.21
N GLN A 245 -17.16 -1.29 20.72
CA GLN A 245 -18.47 -0.72 21.05
C GLN A 245 -19.38 -1.77 21.64
N GLN A 246 -20.30 -1.30 22.48
CA GLN A 246 -21.33 -2.13 23.11
C GLN A 246 -22.73 -1.56 22.88
N VAL A 247 -23.70 -2.47 22.72
CA VAL A 247 -25.13 -2.17 22.62
C VAL A 247 -25.88 -3.10 23.56
N ALA A 248 -26.88 -2.56 24.29
CA ALA A 248 -27.81 -3.36 25.09
C ALA A 248 -29.01 -3.76 24.24
N VAL A 249 -29.37 -5.04 24.29
CA VAL A 249 -30.52 -5.64 23.59
C VAL A 249 -31.47 -6.20 24.64
N SER A 250 -32.72 -5.72 24.65
CA SER A 250 -33.76 -6.23 25.54
C SER A 250 -34.12 -7.67 25.18
N ARG A 251 -34.35 -8.51 26.18
CA ARG A 251 -35.00 -9.82 25.97
C ARG A 251 -36.50 -9.56 25.78
N ASN A 252 -37.01 -9.78 24.58
CA ASN A 252 -38.45 -9.94 24.37
C ASN A 252 -38.88 -11.34 24.79
#